data_AF-A0A2D6PJD5-F1
#
_entry.id   AF-A0A2D6PJD5-F1
#
_cell.length_a   1.000
_cell.length_b   1.000
_cell.length_c   1.000
_cell.angle_alpha   90.00
_cell.angle_beta   90.00
_cell.angle_gamma   90.00
#
_symmetry.space_group_name_H-M   'P 1'
#
loop_
_entity.id
_entity.type
_entity.pdbx_description
1 polymer ?
#
loop_
_entity_poly.entity_id
_entity_poly.type
_entity_poly.pdbx_seq_one_letter_code
_entity_poly.pdbx_strand_id
1 'polypeptide(L)'
;MEIDNRIKFPQGKQKAFLLESKKDLELTWLEFANKLDVGYNTLRKNYAMEYRYLPHKAFIKICQLRFISEKYVSSNYHTEILNFYSGFGSIRARLPSNVNITFKKDIPILDVSQIELNNYDKIKGLKFPNKLVPKLAEEIGIHIGDGFLSNKKKEYRLKGSKEEKDYYDNFIKKLYKELFNININLKEYETTYGFEIYSKALWVFKNKVLKIPAGRKNSIEFPKIINVNDIEILASFIRGLFDTDGCVNFTSRYGYYKHYPRIGIGLISKKIIEGTEKILYMIGLKPYKYKDKLGYWHIDLNGYERLEKYSQLIGWSNPKHLKKVKEWKKRYPKLAKNVKA
;
A
#
# COMPACT_ATOMS: atom_id res chain seq x y z
N MET A 1 9.53 9.57 -12.38
CA MET A 1 8.91 9.76 -11.05
C MET A 1 9.49 11.04 -10.52
N GLU A 2 8.66 12.07 -10.33
CA GLU A 2 9.12 13.26 -9.61
C GLU A 2 9.21 12.87 -8.13
N ILE A 3 10.38 13.05 -7.53
CA ILE A 3 10.54 12.87 -6.09
C ILE A 3 9.86 14.08 -5.45
N ASP A 4 8.74 13.88 -4.74
CA ASP A 4 8.02 14.96 -4.06
C ASP A 4 8.64 15.19 -2.69
N ASN A 5 9.87 15.73 -2.64
CA ASN A 5 10.54 15.99 -1.36
C ASN A 5 9.62 16.77 -0.41
N ARG A 6 9.63 16.42 0.87
CA ARG A 6 8.84 17.07 1.93
C ARG A 6 9.80 17.59 3.01
N ILE A 7 9.48 18.74 3.60
CA ILE A 7 10.24 19.26 4.73
C ILE A 7 9.55 18.87 6.03
N LYS A 8 10.29 18.18 6.89
CA LYS A 8 9.86 17.84 8.24
C LYS A 8 10.40 18.87 9.21
N PHE A 9 9.49 19.53 9.89
CA PHE A 9 9.80 20.40 11.04
C PHE A 9 9.57 19.61 12.34
N PRO A 10 10.25 19.97 13.44
CA PRO A 10 9.84 19.58 14.78
C PRO A 10 8.42 20.05 15.11
N GLN A 11 7.78 19.42 16.09
CA GLN A 11 6.41 19.74 16.47
C GLN A 11 6.26 21.23 16.84
N GLY A 12 5.25 21.89 16.28
CA GLY A 12 4.95 23.32 16.44
C GLY A 12 5.77 24.25 15.53
N LYS A 13 6.89 23.79 14.96
CA LYS A 13 7.81 24.63 14.18
C LYS A 13 7.33 24.88 12.75
N GLN A 14 6.59 23.96 12.13
CA GLN A 14 6.02 24.20 10.79
C GLN A 14 4.91 25.26 10.87
N LYS A 15 4.05 25.17 11.88
CA LYS A 15 3.02 26.16 12.15
C LYS A 15 3.63 27.54 12.42
N ALA A 16 4.65 27.60 13.28
CA ALA A 16 5.36 28.83 13.59
C ALA A 16 5.95 29.46 12.31
N PHE A 17 6.71 28.66 11.54
CA PHE A 17 7.30 29.10 10.27
C PHE A 17 6.27 29.66 9.28
N LEU A 18 5.12 28.99 9.11
CA LEU A 18 4.07 29.44 8.21
C LEU A 18 3.37 30.70 8.70
N LEU A 19 3.12 30.83 10.00
CA LEU A 19 2.50 32.02 10.59
C LEU A 19 3.40 33.25 10.50
N GLU A 20 4.68 33.07 10.83
CA GLU A 20 5.70 34.11 10.72
C GLU A 20 5.87 34.54 9.27
N SER A 21 6.01 33.58 8.35
CA SER A 21 6.12 33.87 6.92
C SER A 21 4.91 34.62 6.35
N LYS A 22 3.70 34.26 6.79
CA LYS A 22 2.49 34.97 6.38
C LYS A 22 2.47 36.40 6.92
N LYS A 23 2.93 36.59 8.15
CA LYS A 23 2.99 37.90 8.82
C LYS A 23 4.03 38.81 8.15
N ASP A 24 5.24 38.30 7.91
CA ASP A 24 6.34 39.06 7.30
C ASP A 24 6.03 39.52 5.87
N LEU A 25 5.25 38.73 5.13
CA LEU A 25 4.83 39.05 3.77
C LEU A 25 3.55 39.90 3.72
N GLU A 26 2.94 40.20 4.88
CA GLU A 26 1.68 40.94 5.02
C GLU A 26 0.50 40.33 4.22
N LEU A 27 0.48 39.01 4.06
CA LEU A 27 -0.52 38.32 3.24
C LEU A 27 -1.69 37.78 4.07
N THR A 28 -2.88 37.70 3.46
CA THR A 28 -3.95 36.83 3.93
C THR A 28 -3.60 35.35 3.68
N TRP A 29 -4.33 34.43 4.32
CA TRP A 29 -4.13 32.99 4.07
C TRP A 29 -4.46 32.59 2.63
N LEU A 30 -5.39 33.29 1.98
CA LEU A 30 -5.78 33.01 0.60
C LEU A 30 -4.69 33.46 -0.38
N GLU A 31 -4.18 34.67 -0.21
CA GLU A 31 -3.08 35.19 -1.03
C GLU A 31 -1.80 34.39 -0.83
N PHE A 32 -1.49 34.01 0.41
CA PHE A 32 -0.33 33.17 0.70
C PHE A 32 -0.46 31.79 0.04
N ALA A 33 -1.64 31.18 0.08
CA ALA A 33 -1.91 29.92 -0.62
C ALA A 33 -1.73 30.04 -2.15
N ASN A 34 -2.25 31.11 -2.74
CA ASN A 34 -2.12 31.39 -4.17
C ASN A 34 -0.65 31.61 -4.56
N LYS A 35 0.11 32.39 -3.77
CA LYS A 35 1.56 32.59 -3.98
C LYS A 35 2.31 31.28 -3.92
N LEU A 36 1.89 30.31 -3.10
CA LEU A 36 2.55 29.02 -2.96
C LEU A 36 2.10 27.94 -3.94
N ASP A 37 1.11 28.23 -4.80
CA ASP A 37 0.47 27.26 -5.68
C ASP A 37 -0.08 26.02 -4.92
N VAL A 38 -0.72 26.29 -3.79
CA VAL A 38 -1.37 25.27 -2.96
C VAL A 38 -2.77 25.73 -2.57
N GLY A 39 -3.73 24.80 -2.51
CA GLY A 39 -5.10 25.14 -2.13
C GLY A 39 -5.19 25.75 -0.72
N TYR A 40 -6.03 26.78 -0.56
CA TYR A 40 -6.25 27.49 0.72
C TYR A 40 -6.48 26.56 1.92
N ASN A 41 -7.41 25.60 1.78
CA ASN A 41 -7.68 24.62 2.84
C ASN A 41 -6.46 23.73 3.11
N THR A 42 -5.68 23.39 2.09
CA THR A 42 -4.48 22.59 2.26
C THR A 42 -3.43 23.34 3.05
N LEU A 43 -3.15 24.60 2.71
CA LEU A 43 -2.20 25.43 3.44
C LEU A 43 -2.67 25.67 4.88
N ARG A 44 -3.90 26.15 5.08
CA ARG A 44 -4.41 26.57 6.40
C ARG A 44 -4.76 25.38 7.31
N LYS A 45 -5.45 24.37 6.79
CA LYS A 45 -5.96 23.26 7.62
C LYS A 45 -5.02 22.07 7.68
N ASN A 46 -4.16 21.83 6.68
CA ASN A 46 -3.22 20.70 6.73
C ASN A 46 -1.81 21.13 7.13
N TYR A 47 -1.20 22.08 6.41
CA TYR A 47 0.19 22.44 6.67
C TYR A 47 0.33 23.31 7.92
N ALA A 48 -0.47 24.36 8.08
CA ALA A 48 -0.40 25.24 9.26
C ALA A 48 -0.88 24.58 10.55
N MET A 49 -1.66 23.50 10.48
CA MET A 49 -2.03 22.66 11.64
C MET A 49 -1.13 21.43 11.79
N GLU A 50 -0.08 21.31 10.96
CA GLU A 50 0.91 20.23 11.00
C GLU A 50 0.35 18.82 10.80
N TYR A 51 -0.85 18.68 10.21
CA TYR A 51 -1.39 17.38 9.82
C TYR A 51 -0.62 16.76 8.63
N ARG A 52 0.12 17.57 7.87
CA ARG A 52 0.97 17.13 6.75
C ARG A 52 2.25 17.93 6.70
N TYR A 53 3.34 17.29 6.26
CA TYR A 53 4.60 17.97 5.97
C TYR A 53 4.48 18.86 4.73
N LEU A 54 5.12 20.03 4.80
CA LEU A 54 5.15 21.00 3.72
C LEU A 54 5.91 20.42 2.51
N PRO A 55 5.38 20.51 1.27
CA PRO A 55 6.16 20.18 0.07
C PRO A 55 7.44 21.01 0.00
N HIS A 56 8.55 20.41 -0.40
CA HIS A 56 9.84 21.09 -0.57
C HIS A 56 9.73 22.25 -1.56
N LYS A 57 8.95 22.09 -2.64
CA LYS A 57 8.65 23.17 -3.59
C LYS A 57 7.98 24.37 -2.91
N ALA A 58 6.99 24.13 -2.07
CA ALA A 58 6.32 25.20 -1.32
C ALA A 58 7.26 25.83 -0.29
N PHE A 59 8.10 25.04 0.39
CA PHE A 59 9.13 25.54 1.31
C PHE A 59 10.14 26.46 0.62
N ILE A 60 10.72 26.05 -0.50
CA ILE A 60 11.63 26.88 -1.30
C ILE A 60 10.94 28.19 -1.68
N LYS A 61 9.68 28.11 -2.14
CA LYS A 61 8.93 29.29 -2.56
C LYS A 61 8.69 30.28 -1.42
N ILE A 62 8.45 29.80 -0.20
CA ILE A 62 8.38 30.67 0.99
C ILE A 62 9.73 31.34 1.25
N CYS A 63 10.83 30.57 1.18
CA CYS A 63 12.18 31.10 1.40
C CYS A 63 12.53 32.20 0.38
N GLN A 64 12.19 31.98 -0.89
CA GLN A 64 12.35 32.96 -1.97
C GLN A 64 11.51 34.23 -1.74
N LEU A 65 10.24 34.09 -1.37
CA LEU A 65 9.35 35.24 -1.11
C LEU A 65 9.83 36.08 0.07
N ARG A 66 10.42 35.46 1.10
CA ARG A 66 10.97 36.13 2.28
C ARG A 66 12.42 36.59 2.12
N PHE A 67 13.06 36.30 0.99
CA PHE A 67 14.49 36.54 0.79
C PHE A 67 15.39 35.92 1.88
N ILE A 68 15.06 34.72 2.36
CA ILE A 68 15.84 33.95 3.35
C ILE A 68 16.40 32.66 2.74
N SER A 69 17.57 32.23 3.20
CA SER A 69 18.19 30.99 2.69
C SER A 69 17.58 29.73 3.33
N GLU A 70 17.50 28.65 2.55
CA GLU A 70 17.04 27.34 3.05
C GLU A 70 17.91 26.83 4.21
N LYS A 71 19.22 27.10 4.16
CA LYS A 71 20.18 26.74 5.20
C LYS A 71 19.86 27.46 6.51
N TYR A 72 19.54 28.75 6.45
CA TYR A 72 19.13 29.54 7.63
C TYR A 72 17.86 28.94 8.27
N VAL A 73 16.84 28.65 7.47
CA VAL A 73 15.60 28.06 8.00
C VAL A 73 15.84 26.66 8.55
N SER A 74 16.66 25.86 7.88
CA SER A 74 17.01 24.51 8.34
C SER A 74 17.74 24.51 9.67
N SER A 75 18.65 25.47 9.90
CA SER A 75 19.36 25.61 11.17
C SER A 75 18.45 26.12 12.29
N ASN A 76 17.62 27.14 12.04
CA ASN A 76 16.79 27.76 13.08
C ASN A 76 15.53 26.96 13.45
N TYR A 77 14.99 26.20 12.50
CA TYR A 77 13.80 25.36 12.73
C TYR A 77 14.15 23.87 12.80
N HIS A 78 15.43 23.49 12.72
CA HIS A 78 15.92 22.11 12.77
C HIS A 78 15.18 21.17 11.80
N THR A 79 15.11 21.56 10.52
CA THR A 79 14.33 20.84 9.53
C THR A 79 15.09 19.70 8.86
N GLU A 80 14.37 18.65 8.47
CA GLU A 80 14.92 17.51 7.72
C GLU A 80 14.20 17.36 6.37
N ILE A 81 14.95 17.12 5.29
CA ILE A 81 14.37 16.79 3.98
C ILE A 81 13.99 15.31 3.98
N LEU A 82 12.74 15.01 3.65
CA LEU A 82 12.22 13.67 3.47
C LEU A 82 11.99 13.39 1.99
N ASN A 83 12.61 12.35 1.46
CA ASN A 83 12.33 11.86 0.12
C ASN A 83 10.96 11.15 0.12
N PHE A 84 9.94 11.79 -0.45
CA PHE A 84 8.61 11.22 -0.59
C PHE A 84 8.41 10.73 -2.02
N TYR A 85 8.15 9.42 -2.17
CA TYR A 85 7.75 8.87 -3.46
C TYR A 85 6.24 9.03 -3.60
N SER A 86 5.79 9.82 -4.58
CA SER A 86 4.37 10.07 -4.81
C SER A 86 3.66 8.79 -5.29
N GLY A 87 3.11 8.04 -4.34
CA GLY A 87 2.15 6.96 -4.53
C GLY A 87 0.99 7.16 -3.56
N PHE A 88 -0.23 7.03 -4.06
CA PHE A 88 -1.47 7.26 -3.32
C PHE A 88 -1.43 6.66 -1.89
N GLY A 89 -1.72 7.52 -0.90
CA GLY A 89 -2.20 7.08 0.41
C GLY A 89 -1.14 6.68 1.45
N SER A 90 -0.14 7.50 1.73
CA SER A 90 0.68 7.33 2.92
C SER A 90 0.84 8.63 3.71
N ILE A 91 -0.18 8.94 4.52
CA ILE A 91 0.09 9.63 5.79
C ILE A 91 1.01 8.67 6.56
N ARG A 92 2.33 8.91 6.58
CA ARG A 92 3.19 8.42 7.66
C ARG A 92 2.71 9.10 8.94
N ALA A 93 1.61 8.58 9.49
CA ALA A 93 1.37 8.66 10.92
C ALA A 93 2.65 8.15 11.57
N ARG A 94 3.10 8.75 12.67
CA ARG A 94 4.16 8.15 13.49
C ARG A 94 3.86 6.65 13.57
N LEU A 95 4.79 5.83 13.06
CA LEU A 95 4.63 4.38 13.10
C LEU A 95 4.27 4.02 14.55
N PRO A 96 3.26 3.17 14.80
CA PRO A 96 2.95 2.75 16.15
C PRO A 96 4.24 2.27 16.82
N SER A 97 4.44 2.63 18.09
CA SER A 97 5.61 2.29 18.92
C SER A 97 5.97 0.80 19.01
N ASN A 98 5.20 -0.06 18.34
CA ASN A 98 5.21 -1.50 18.45
C ASN A 98 5.67 -2.18 17.14
N VAL A 99 6.13 -1.41 16.13
CA VAL A 99 6.75 -1.97 14.93
C VAL A 99 8.16 -2.42 15.28
N ASN A 100 8.45 -3.70 15.08
CA ASN A 100 9.76 -4.29 15.29
C ASN A 100 10.05 -5.26 14.15
N ILE A 101 10.69 -4.76 13.09
CA ILE A 101 11.06 -5.59 11.95
C ILE A 101 12.31 -6.38 12.29
N THR A 102 12.18 -7.70 12.29
CA THR A 102 13.28 -8.63 12.62
C THR A 102 14.00 -9.15 11.38
N PHE A 103 13.44 -8.92 10.18
CA PHE A 103 14.15 -9.21 8.94
C PHE A 103 15.32 -8.26 8.79
N LYS A 104 16.50 -8.80 8.49
CA LYS A 104 17.75 -8.04 8.34
C LYS A 104 18.18 -7.85 6.88
N LYS A 105 17.41 -8.38 5.92
CA LYS A 105 17.80 -8.33 4.51
C LYS A 105 17.41 -6.99 3.90
N ASP A 106 18.32 -6.43 3.12
CA ASP A 106 18.04 -5.28 2.26
C ASP A 106 17.09 -5.65 1.12
N ILE A 107 16.61 -4.62 0.44
CA ILE A 107 15.75 -4.75 -0.73
C ILE A 107 16.51 -5.49 -1.84
N PRO A 108 16.04 -6.66 -2.32
CA PRO A 108 16.76 -7.43 -3.31
C PRO A 108 16.73 -6.75 -4.68
N ILE A 109 17.88 -6.78 -5.35
CA ILE A 109 17.99 -6.51 -6.79
C ILE A 109 17.45 -7.75 -7.53
N LEU A 110 16.58 -7.50 -8.51
CA LEU A 110 15.94 -8.53 -9.31
C LEU A 110 16.75 -8.75 -10.58
N ASP A 111 17.27 -9.96 -10.74
CA ASP A 111 17.98 -10.35 -11.95
C ASP A 111 16.98 -10.56 -13.11
N VAL A 112 16.76 -9.47 -13.85
CA VAL A 112 15.92 -9.44 -15.05
C VAL A 112 16.69 -9.78 -16.34
N SER A 113 17.99 -10.06 -16.25
CA SER A 113 18.82 -10.36 -17.44
C SER A 113 18.40 -11.63 -18.16
N GLN A 114 17.86 -12.61 -17.41
CA GLN A 114 17.34 -13.88 -17.92
C GLN A 114 16.02 -13.76 -18.69
N ILE A 115 15.44 -12.56 -18.82
CA ILE A 115 14.14 -12.36 -19.45
C ILE A 115 14.33 -11.99 -20.92
N GLU A 116 14.05 -12.95 -21.80
CA GLU A 116 14.04 -12.72 -23.24
C GLU A 116 12.70 -12.10 -23.68
N LEU A 117 12.78 -10.91 -24.28
CA LEU A 117 11.63 -10.24 -24.90
C LEU A 117 11.55 -10.61 -26.39
N ASN A 118 10.39 -11.09 -26.83
CA ASN A 118 10.13 -11.23 -28.26
C ASN A 118 9.79 -9.86 -28.90
N ASN A 119 9.66 -9.81 -30.23
CA ASN A 119 9.36 -8.56 -30.93
C ASN A 119 8.04 -7.91 -30.47
N TYR A 120 7.02 -8.72 -30.16
CA TYR A 120 5.75 -8.22 -29.66
C TYR A 120 5.87 -7.55 -28.28
N ASP A 121 6.62 -8.18 -27.36
CA ASP A 121 6.92 -7.64 -26.04
C ASP A 121 7.69 -6.32 -26.14
N LYS A 122 8.67 -6.23 -27.05
CA LYS A 122 9.44 -5.02 -27.34
C LYS A 122 8.55 -3.89 -27.89
N ILE A 123 7.70 -4.19 -28.88
CA ILE A 123 6.77 -3.21 -29.47
C ILE A 123 5.80 -2.66 -28.42
N LYS A 124 5.32 -3.52 -27.52
CA LYS A 124 4.46 -3.09 -26.40
C LYS A 124 5.22 -2.38 -25.28
N GLY A 125 6.54 -2.31 -25.35
CA GLY A 125 7.40 -1.73 -24.32
C GLY A 125 7.28 -2.46 -22.98
N LEU A 126 7.14 -3.79 -23.00
CA LEU A 126 7.09 -4.62 -21.79
C LEU A 126 8.37 -4.37 -20.98
N LYS A 127 8.18 -4.08 -19.69
CA LYS A 127 9.28 -3.79 -18.75
C LYS A 127 9.11 -4.59 -17.48
N PHE A 128 10.19 -4.71 -16.72
CA PHE A 128 10.18 -5.38 -15.42
C PHE A 128 10.92 -4.54 -14.39
N PRO A 129 10.43 -4.46 -13.14
CA PRO A 129 11.18 -3.86 -12.05
C PRO A 129 12.50 -4.60 -11.82
N ASN A 130 13.59 -3.86 -11.63
CA ASN A 130 14.92 -4.39 -11.29
C ASN A 130 15.17 -4.48 -9.78
N LYS A 131 14.18 -4.13 -8.96
CA LYS A 131 14.23 -4.21 -7.48
C LYS A 131 12.84 -4.48 -6.94
N LEU A 132 12.77 -5.05 -5.75
CA LEU A 132 11.49 -5.18 -5.04
C LEU A 132 10.99 -3.80 -4.60
N VAL A 133 9.79 -3.44 -5.06
CA VAL A 133 9.11 -2.18 -4.69
C VAL A 133 7.75 -2.49 -4.08
N PRO A 134 7.16 -1.59 -3.27
CA PRO A 134 5.87 -1.81 -2.62
C PRO A 134 4.77 -2.31 -3.57
N LYS A 135 4.64 -1.72 -4.76
CA LYS A 135 3.67 -2.14 -5.79
C LYS A 135 3.90 -3.58 -6.27
N LEU A 136 5.16 -3.99 -6.43
CA LEU A 136 5.49 -5.36 -6.82
C LEU A 136 5.20 -6.33 -5.67
N ALA A 137 5.44 -5.93 -4.42
CA ALA A 137 5.11 -6.73 -3.24
C ALA A 137 3.60 -6.96 -3.11
N GLU A 138 2.80 -5.91 -3.35
CA GLU A 138 1.34 -6.01 -3.42
C GLU A 138 0.88 -6.93 -4.54
N GLU A 139 1.48 -6.81 -5.72
CA GLU A 139 1.19 -7.72 -6.84
C GLU A 139 1.56 -9.18 -6.51
N ILE A 140 2.66 -9.43 -5.78
CA ILE A 140 3.01 -10.77 -5.30
C ILE A 140 1.94 -11.30 -4.32
N GLY A 141 1.42 -10.45 -3.42
CA GLY A 141 0.30 -10.81 -2.54
C GLY A 141 -0.95 -11.19 -3.32
N ILE A 142 -1.35 -10.34 -4.27
CA ILE A 142 -2.48 -10.56 -5.19
C ILE A 142 -2.29 -11.85 -5.99
N HIS A 143 -1.07 -12.10 -6.46
CA HIS A 143 -0.74 -13.31 -7.19
C HIS A 143 -0.95 -14.55 -6.33
N ILE A 144 -0.56 -14.53 -5.06
CA ILE A 144 -0.69 -15.68 -4.17
C ILE A 144 -2.15 -16.03 -3.93
N GLY A 145 -3.06 -15.05 -3.90
CA GLY A 145 -4.48 -15.35 -3.84
C GLY A 145 -5.07 -15.76 -5.18
N ASP A 146 -5.38 -14.78 -6.04
CA ASP A 146 -6.15 -15.01 -7.26
C ASP A 146 -5.29 -15.42 -8.48
N GLY A 147 -3.97 -15.30 -8.38
CA GLY A 147 -3.07 -15.53 -9.52
C GLY A 147 -2.97 -16.99 -9.95
N PHE A 148 -2.66 -17.24 -11.22
CA PHE A 148 -2.33 -18.59 -11.69
C PHE A 148 -1.27 -18.53 -12.78
N LEU A 149 -0.25 -19.39 -12.67
CA LEU A 149 0.77 -19.60 -13.70
C LEU A 149 0.61 -20.98 -14.32
N SER A 150 0.45 -21.02 -15.64
CA SER A 150 0.34 -22.25 -16.41
C SER A 150 1.71 -22.72 -16.86
N ASN A 151 2.13 -23.92 -16.45
CA ASN A 151 3.37 -24.51 -16.96
C ASN A 151 3.28 -24.91 -18.43
N LYS A 152 2.09 -25.38 -18.86
CA LYS A 152 1.84 -25.87 -20.21
C LYS A 152 1.79 -24.74 -21.24
N LYS A 153 1.00 -23.70 -20.96
CA LYS A 153 0.78 -22.59 -21.92
C LYS A 153 1.70 -21.40 -21.71
N LYS A 154 2.53 -21.41 -20.65
CA LYS A 154 3.34 -20.26 -20.21
C LYS A 154 2.52 -18.97 -20.11
N GLU A 155 1.28 -19.14 -19.64
CA GLU A 155 0.32 -18.05 -19.47
C GLU A 155 0.25 -17.64 -18.01
N TYR A 156 -0.12 -16.39 -17.78
CA TYR A 156 -0.47 -15.86 -16.48
C TYR A 156 -1.94 -15.46 -16.46
N ARG A 157 -2.66 -15.81 -15.39
CA ARG A 157 -4.06 -15.46 -15.18
C ARG A 157 -4.22 -14.79 -13.83
N LEU A 158 -5.13 -13.84 -13.76
CA LEU A 158 -5.60 -13.27 -12.52
C LEU A 158 -7.10 -13.08 -12.64
N LYS A 159 -7.86 -13.81 -11.82
CA LYS A 159 -9.32 -13.83 -11.87
C LYS A 159 -9.88 -13.90 -10.46
N GLY A 160 -10.83 -13.03 -10.16
CA GLY A 160 -11.52 -12.95 -8.88
C GLY A 160 -13.03 -12.98 -9.06
N SER A 161 -13.77 -12.65 -8.02
CA SER A 161 -15.23 -12.59 -8.06
C SER A 161 -15.72 -11.46 -8.98
N LYS A 162 -16.90 -11.63 -9.58
CA LYS A 162 -17.57 -10.54 -10.32
C LYS A 162 -17.86 -9.31 -9.44
N GLU A 163 -18.06 -9.52 -8.14
CA GLU A 163 -18.23 -8.43 -7.17
C GLU A 163 -16.99 -7.53 -7.03
N GLU A 164 -15.84 -8.01 -7.50
CA GLU A 164 -14.55 -7.30 -7.40
C GLU A 164 -14.21 -6.59 -8.71
N LYS A 165 -15.14 -6.49 -9.65
CA LYS A 165 -14.95 -5.80 -10.94
C LYS A 165 -14.29 -4.43 -10.79
N ASP A 166 -14.76 -3.61 -9.84
CA ASP A 166 -14.20 -2.27 -9.58
C ASP A 166 -12.72 -2.31 -9.13
N TYR A 167 -12.32 -3.35 -8.40
CA TYR A 167 -10.93 -3.56 -8.00
C TYR A 167 -10.05 -3.83 -9.23
N TYR A 168 -10.53 -4.70 -10.13
CA TYR A 168 -9.83 -5.04 -11.35
C TYR A 168 -9.72 -3.85 -12.31
N ASP A 169 -10.82 -3.13 -12.53
CA ASP A 169 -10.91 -2.00 -13.45
C ASP A 169 -10.05 -0.80 -13.02
N ASN A 170 -10.11 -0.44 -11.74
CA ASN A 170 -9.52 0.82 -11.27
C ASN A 170 -8.14 0.65 -10.64
N PHE A 171 -7.87 -0.49 -10.02
CA PHE A 171 -6.60 -0.74 -9.32
C PHE A 171 -5.69 -1.69 -10.09
N ILE A 172 -6.12 -2.93 -10.36
CA ILE A 172 -5.27 -3.95 -10.99
C ILE A 172 -4.80 -3.51 -12.38
N LYS A 173 -5.68 -2.93 -13.19
CA LYS A 173 -5.33 -2.41 -14.53
C LYS A 173 -4.22 -1.37 -14.46
N LYS A 174 -4.31 -0.44 -13.52
CA LYS A 174 -3.28 0.59 -13.29
C LYS A 174 -1.98 -0.03 -12.77
N LEU A 175 -2.07 -0.95 -11.81
CA LEU A 175 -0.92 -1.64 -11.23
C LEU A 175 -0.08 -2.36 -12.30
N TYR A 176 -0.74 -3.11 -13.19
CA TYR A 176 -0.08 -3.82 -14.29
C TYR A 176 0.52 -2.87 -15.34
N LYS A 177 -0.16 -1.76 -15.62
CA LYS A 177 0.39 -0.72 -16.50
C LYS A 177 1.64 -0.08 -15.91
N GLU A 178 1.66 0.21 -14.62
CA GLU A 178 2.81 0.85 -13.97
C GLU A 178 4.01 -0.09 -13.82
N LEU A 179 3.77 -1.31 -13.33
CA LEU A 179 4.82 -2.30 -13.09
C LEU A 179 5.42 -2.83 -14.39
N PHE A 180 4.56 -3.20 -15.34
CA PHE A 180 4.97 -3.98 -16.50
C PHE A 180 4.77 -3.26 -17.84
N ASN A 181 4.16 -2.07 -17.84
CA ASN A 181 3.67 -1.41 -19.05
C ASN A 181 2.62 -2.23 -19.84
N ILE A 182 1.94 -3.17 -19.17
CA ILE A 182 0.93 -4.01 -19.81
C ILE A 182 -0.44 -3.33 -19.74
N ASN A 183 -1.05 -3.11 -20.89
CA ASN A 183 -2.48 -2.79 -20.99
C ASN A 183 -3.27 -4.10 -20.91
N ILE A 184 -3.81 -4.44 -19.73
CA ILE A 184 -4.59 -5.66 -19.56
C ILE A 184 -5.97 -5.53 -20.22
N ASN A 185 -6.41 -6.61 -20.86
CA ASN A 185 -7.76 -6.75 -21.40
C ASN A 185 -8.62 -7.52 -20.40
N LEU A 186 -9.42 -6.80 -19.63
CA LEU A 186 -10.32 -7.37 -18.63
C LEU A 186 -11.55 -7.96 -19.31
N LYS A 187 -11.97 -9.14 -18.83
CA LYS A 187 -13.08 -9.91 -19.36
C LYS A 187 -13.90 -10.47 -18.23
N GLU A 188 -15.21 -10.49 -18.46
CA GLU A 188 -16.13 -11.26 -17.64
C GLU A 188 -16.18 -12.69 -18.17
N TYR A 189 -16.11 -13.65 -17.25
CA TYR A 189 -16.32 -15.07 -17.47
C TYR A 189 -17.61 -15.49 -16.77
N GLU A 190 -18.01 -16.76 -16.91
CA GLU A 190 -19.24 -17.28 -16.30
C GLU A 190 -19.37 -16.95 -14.80
N THR A 191 -18.31 -17.20 -14.03
CA THR A 191 -18.30 -17.02 -12.55
C THR A 191 -17.27 -16.00 -12.05
N THR A 192 -16.37 -15.52 -12.92
CA THR A 192 -15.21 -14.72 -12.51
C THR A 192 -15.02 -13.50 -13.38
N TYR A 193 -14.26 -12.53 -12.90
CA TYR A 193 -13.84 -11.35 -13.63
C TYR A 193 -12.33 -11.21 -13.54
N GLY A 194 -11.66 -10.87 -14.66
CA GLY A 194 -10.22 -10.73 -14.66
C GLY A 194 -9.61 -10.81 -16.05
N PHE A 195 -8.39 -11.34 -16.16
CA PHE A 195 -7.67 -11.41 -17.43
C PHE A 195 -6.76 -12.63 -17.53
N GLU A 196 -6.32 -12.90 -18.76
CA GLU A 196 -5.31 -13.89 -19.11
C GLU A 196 -4.29 -13.26 -20.06
N ILE A 197 -3.00 -13.47 -19.78
CA ILE A 197 -1.88 -12.96 -20.59
C ILE A 197 -1.02 -14.14 -21.02
N TYR A 198 -0.81 -14.23 -22.33
CA TYR A 198 0.14 -15.15 -22.95
C TYR A 198 1.45 -14.39 -23.21
N SER A 199 2.32 -14.35 -22.20
CA SER A 199 3.65 -13.74 -22.31
C SER A 199 4.67 -14.61 -21.59
N LYS A 200 5.58 -15.22 -22.37
CA LYS A 200 6.68 -16.02 -21.85
C LYS A 200 7.58 -15.16 -20.95
N ALA A 201 7.82 -13.90 -21.31
CA ALA A 201 8.60 -12.97 -20.51
C ALA A 201 7.99 -12.72 -19.12
N LEU A 202 6.67 -12.43 -19.06
CA LEU A 202 5.97 -12.25 -17.78
C LEU A 202 5.98 -13.54 -16.94
N TRP A 203 5.82 -14.69 -17.61
CA TRP A 203 5.90 -15.99 -16.97
C TRP A 203 7.29 -16.27 -16.37
N VAL A 204 8.36 -15.99 -17.12
CA VAL A 204 9.76 -16.14 -16.67
C VAL A 204 10.04 -15.20 -15.51
N PHE A 205 9.60 -13.95 -15.57
CA PHE A 205 9.73 -13.01 -14.46
C PHE A 205 9.12 -13.58 -13.17
N LYS A 206 7.85 -13.98 -13.21
CA LYS A 206 7.17 -14.50 -12.01
C LYS A 206 7.77 -15.83 -11.52
N ASN A 207 8.07 -16.76 -12.41
CA ASN A 207 8.53 -18.10 -12.02
C ASN A 207 10.02 -18.18 -11.71
N LYS A 208 10.86 -17.52 -12.50
CA LYS A 208 12.33 -17.65 -12.43
C LYS A 208 12.98 -16.52 -11.65
N VAL A 209 12.47 -15.29 -11.77
CA VAL A 209 13.00 -14.14 -11.02
C VAL A 209 12.38 -14.08 -9.62
N LEU A 210 11.04 -14.05 -9.52
CA LEU A 210 10.35 -13.98 -8.21
C LEU A 210 10.25 -15.33 -7.50
N LYS A 211 10.63 -16.44 -8.16
CA LYS A 211 10.57 -17.82 -7.65
C LYS A 211 9.17 -18.27 -7.23
N ILE A 212 8.12 -17.77 -7.89
CA ILE A 212 6.75 -18.18 -7.63
C ILE A 212 6.43 -19.44 -8.45
N PRO A 213 6.01 -20.55 -7.82
CA PRO A 213 5.75 -21.80 -8.54
C PRO A 213 4.54 -21.70 -9.48
N ALA A 214 4.59 -22.46 -10.57
CA ALA A 214 3.46 -22.65 -11.47
C ALA A 214 2.58 -23.82 -11.03
N GLY A 215 1.30 -23.78 -11.38
CA GLY A 215 0.32 -24.82 -11.03
C GLY A 215 -0.47 -24.55 -9.76
N ARG A 216 -0.94 -25.61 -9.10
CA ARG A 216 -1.77 -25.53 -7.89
C ARG A 216 -0.94 -25.02 -6.70
N LYS A 217 -1.56 -24.21 -5.84
CA LYS A 217 -0.89 -23.51 -4.73
C LYS A 217 -1.02 -24.21 -3.37
N ASN A 218 -1.44 -25.46 -3.32
CA ASN A 218 -1.74 -26.16 -2.06
C ASN A 218 -0.54 -26.21 -1.10
N SER A 219 0.67 -26.27 -1.64
CA SER A 219 1.92 -26.38 -0.87
C SER A 219 2.93 -25.27 -1.21
N ILE A 220 2.44 -24.10 -1.63
CA ILE A 220 3.32 -22.98 -1.97
C ILE A 220 4.11 -22.49 -0.74
N GLU A 221 5.42 -22.30 -0.93
CA GLU A 221 6.31 -21.69 0.05
C GLU A 221 6.04 -20.20 0.22
N PHE A 222 6.33 -19.66 1.41
CA PHE A 222 6.34 -18.22 1.58
C PHE A 222 7.42 -17.58 0.69
N PRO A 223 7.09 -16.57 -0.15
CA PRO A 223 8.07 -15.97 -1.05
C PRO A 223 9.19 -15.28 -0.26
N LYS A 224 10.36 -15.91 -0.22
CA LYS A 224 11.54 -15.41 0.51
C LYS A 224 11.99 -14.02 0.09
N ILE A 225 11.62 -13.59 -1.12
CA ILE A 225 11.90 -12.25 -1.65
C ILE A 225 11.24 -11.15 -0.82
N ILE A 226 10.13 -11.45 -0.12
CA ILE A 226 9.39 -10.52 0.73
C ILE A 226 10.07 -10.35 2.11
N ASN A 227 11.02 -11.21 2.49
CA ASN A 227 11.68 -11.14 3.80
C ASN A 227 12.71 -10.00 3.88
N VAL A 228 12.26 -8.75 3.80
CA VAL A 228 13.09 -7.54 3.78
C VAL A 228 12.83 -6.64 4.98
N ASN A 229 13.81 -5.80 5.32
CA ASN A 229 13.70 -4.80 6.36
C ASN A 229 13.00 -3.50 5.89
N ASP A 230 11.82 -3.62 5.27
CA ASP A 230 11.07 -2.47 4.77
C ASP A 230 9.57 -2.63 5.07
N ILE A 231 9.06 -1.77 5.95
CA ILE A 231 7.67 -1.83 6.40
C ILE A 231 6.66 -1.66 5.27
N GLU A 232 6.97 -0.82 4.27
CA GLU A 232 6.04 -0.50 3.19
C GLU A 232 5.91 -1.67 2.23
N ILE A 233 7.02 -2.35 1.93
CA ILE A 233 7.03 -3.60 1.15
C ILE A 233 6.24 -4.70 1.88
N LEU A 234 6.52 -4.90 3.17
CA LEU A 234 5.82 -5.91 3.98
C LEU A 234 4.33 -5.62 4.07
N ALA A 235 3.93 -4.38 4.37
CA ALA A 235 2.54 -3.97 4.44
C ALA A 235 1.83 -4.09 3.08
N SER A 236 2.50 -3.73 1.99
CA SER A 236 1.93 -3.82 0.64
C SER A 236 1.70 -5.28 0.22
N PHE A 237 2.62 -6.19 0.56
CA PHE A 237 2.40 -7.63 0.37
C PHE A 237 1.16 -8.13 1.13
N ILE A 238 1.01 -7.75 2.40
CA ILE A 238 -0.14 -8.12 3.22
C ILE A 238 -1.43 -7.54 2.63
N ARG A 239 -1.41 -6.27 2.19
CA ARG A 239 -2.57 -5.63 1.53
C ARG A 239 -3.01 -6.45 0.32
N GLY A 240 -2.09 -6.77 -0.58
CA GLY A 240 -2.39 -7.53 -1.78
C GLY A 240 -2.97 -8.91 -1.50
N LEU A 241 -2.46 -9.61 -0.48
CA LEU A 241 -2.95 -10.93 -0.09
C LEU A 241 -4.35 -10.87 0.56
N PHE A 242 -4.59 -9.90 1.42
CA PHE A 242 -5.89 -9.73 2.09
C PHE A 242 -6.96 -9.13 1.17
N ASP A 243 -6.59 -8.33 0.18
CA ASP A 243 -7.53 -7.77 -0.80
C ASP A 243 -8.07 -8.82 -1.79
N THR A 244 -7.45 -10.01 -1.86
CA THR A 244 -7.92 -11.14 -2.65
C THR A 244 -8.62 -12.19 -1.78
N ASP A 245 -7.88 -12.90 -0.91
CA ASP A 245 -8.43 -14.02 -0.12
C ASP A 245 -8.91 -13.60 1.28
N GLY A 246 -8.60 -12.37 1.67
CA GLY A 246 -8.96 -11.84 2.97
C GLY A 246 -10.40 -11.32 3.01
N CYS A 247 -10.85 -11.06 4.23
CA CYS A 247 -12.15 -10.47 4.47
C CYS A 247 -12.10 -9.50 5.64
N VAL A 248 -12.95 -8.48 5.59
CA VAL A 248 -13.31 -7.65 6.74
C VAL A 248 -14.81 -7.81 6.97
N ASN A 249 -15.18 -8.15 8.20
CA ASN A 249 -16.55 -8.35 8.63
C ASN A 249 -16.78 -7.72 10.01
N PHE A 250 -18.03 -7.39 10.30
CA PHE A 250 -18.42 -6.81 11.58
C PHE A 250 -19.48 -7.70 12.23
N THR A 251 -19.15 -8.24 13.39
CA THR A 251 -19.94 -9.23 14.11
C THR A 251 -20.74 -8.59 15.23
N SER A 252 -21.89 -9.20 15.56
CA SER A 252 -22.65 -8.82 16.74
C SER A 252 -22.01 -9.44 17.97
N ARG A 253 -21.77 -8.65 19.02
CA ARG A 253 -21.24 -9.12 20.31
C ARG A 253 -21.86 -8.32 21.44
N TYR A 254 -21.96 -8.91 22.62
CA TYR A 254 -22.44 -8.24 23.84
C TYR A 254 -23.79 -7.50 23.64
N GLY A 255 -24.69 -8.08 22.86
CA GLY A 255 -26.00 -7.48 22.53
C GLY A 255 -25.98 -6.38 21.45
N TYR A 256 -24.82 -5.94 20.98
CA TYR A 256 -24.70 -4.89 19.96
C TYR A 256 -24.56 -5.46 18.55
N TYR A 257 -25.48 -5.08 17.67
CA TYR A 257 -25.53 -5.52 16.27
C TYR A 257 -24.28 -5.10 15.49
N LYS A 258 -23.63 -6.02 14.74
CA LYS A 258 -22.55 -5.78 13.75
C LYS A 258 -21.57 -4.63 14.07
N HIS A 259 -21.13 -4.54 15.31
CA HIS A 259 -20.24 -3.47 15.77
C HIS A 259 -18.79 -3.93 15.89
N TYR A 260 -18.53 -5.21 16.16
CA TYR A 260 -17.20 -5.71 16.48
C TYR A 260 -16.43 -6.16 15.23
N PRO A 261 -15.30 -5.53 14.89
CA PRO A 261 -14.58 -5.83 13.66
C PRO A 261 -13.75 -7.12 13.75
N ARG A 262 -13.74 -7.85 12.65
CA ARG A 262 -12.90 -9.02 12.39
C ARG A 262 -12.33 -8.90 10.98
N ILE A 263 -11.00 -8.84 10.88
CA ILE A 263 -10.29 -8.98 9.62
C ILE A 263 -9.68 -10.38 9.63
N GLY A 264 -9.93 -11.19 8.61
CA GLY A 264 -9.46 -12.57 8.59
C GLY A 264 -9.09 -13.05 7.20
N ILE A 265 -8.22 -14.05 7.13
CA ILE A 265 -7.83 -14.75 5.90
C ILE A 265 -7.69 -16.24 6.21
N GLY A 266 -8.12 -17.09 5.27
CA GLY A 266 -8.02 -18.55 5.37
C GLY A 266 -7.39 -19.14 4.13
N LEU A 267 -6.30 -19.91 4.27
CA LEU A 267 -5.58 -20.53 3.15
C LEU A 267 -5.22 -21.99 3.48
N ILE A 268 -5.12 -22.83 2.45
CA ILE A 268 -4.66 -24.22 2.60
C ILE A 268 -3.16 -24.27 2.99
N SER A 269 -2.34 -23.39 2.41
CA SER A 269 -0.91 -23.38 2.68
C SER A 269 -0.59 -22.79 4.06
N LYS A 270 -0.24 -23.69 4.99
CA LYS A 270 0.28 -23.33 6.33
C LYS A 270 1.47 -22.37 6.24
N LYS A 271 2.36 -22.58 5.27
CA LYS A 271 3.61 -21.82 5.13
C LYS A 271 3.35 -20.35 4.79
N ILE A 272 2.34 -20.08 3.97
CA ILE A 272 1.91 -18.70 3.68
C ILE A 272 1.32 -18.06 4.93
N ILE A 273 0.44 -18.76 5.64
CA ILE A 273 -0.15 -18.27 6.90
C ILE A 273 0.94 -17.97 7.93
N GLU A 274 1.92 -18.84 8.14
CA GLU A 274 3.01 -18.59 9.09
C GLU A 274 3.89 -17.41 8.71
N GLY A 275 4.20 -17.23 7.42
CA GLY A 275 4.93 -16.06 6.95
C GLY A 275 4.13 -14.76 7.11
N THR A 276 2.84 -14.80 6.79
CA THR A 276 1.89 -13.69 7.00
C THR A 276 1.77 -13.33 8.48
N GLU A 277 1.61 -14.32 9.37
CA GLU A 277 1.59 -14.13 10.82
C GLU A 277 2.86 -13.43 11.30
N LYS A 278 4.03 -13.89 10.85
CA LYS A 278 5.31 -13.28 11.23
C LYS A 278 5.38 -11.81 10.83
N ILE A 279 4.94 -11.47 9.61
CA ILE A 279 4.88 -10.08 9.15
C ILE A 279 3.93 -9.25 10.01
N LEU A 280 2.72 -9.76 10.27
CA LEU A 280 1.73 -9.08 11.12
C LEU A 280 2.31 -8.78 12.52
N TYR A 281 3.00 -9.74 13.14
CA TYR A 281 3.70 -9.51 14.41
C TYR A 281 4.73 -8.38 14.32
N MET A 282 5.57 -8.38 13.29
CA MET A 282 6.61 -7.35 13.11
C MET A 282 6.05 -5.95 12.90
N ILE A 283 4.87 -5.82 12.28
CA ILE A 283 4.19 -4.52 12.11
C ILE A 283 3.31 -4.14 13.31
N GLY A 284 3.36 -4.91 14.41
CA GLY A 284 2.66 -4.60 15.66
C GLY A 284 1.19 -5.04 15.69
N LEU A 285 0.78 -5.95 14.81
CA LEU A 285 -0.54 -6.57 14.76
C LEU A 285 -0.44 -8.03 15.21
N LYS A 286 -0.88 -8.34 16.44
CA LYS A 286 -0.91 -9.73 16.95
C LYS A 286 -2.13 -10.48 16.42
N PRO A 287 -1.98 -11.46 15.51
CA PRO A 287 -3.08 -12.27 15.01
C PRO A 287 -3.44 -13.42 15.95
N TYR A 288 -4.65 -13.95 15.78
CA TYR A 288 -5.03 -15.27 16.26
C TYR A 288 -4.97 -16.26 15.10
N LYS A 289 -4.13 -17.29 15.22
CA LYS A 289 -3.95 -18.34 14.22
C LYS A 289 -4.63 -19.63 14.66
N TYR A 290 -5.40 -20.26 13.76
CA TYR A 290 -6.01 -21.56 14.02
C TYR A 290 -6.18 -22.38 12.74
N LYS A 291 -6.47 -23.67 12.87
CA LYS A 291 -6.82 -24.55 11.75
C LYS A 291 -8.28 -24.94 11.88
N ASP A 292 -9.04 -24.86 10.79
CA ASP A 292 -10.45 -25.28 10.79
C ASP A 292 -10.62 -26.78 10.51
N LYS A 293 -11.87 -27.25 10.58
CA LYS A 293 -12.23 -28.65 10.32
C LYS A 293 -12.06 -29.07 8.85
N LEU A 294 -12.06 -28.11 7.92
CA LEU A 294 -11.89 -28.35 6.48
C LEU A 294 -10.41 -28.38 6.07
N GLY A 295 -9.50 -28.16 7.01
CA GLY A 295 -8.06 -28.23 6.80
C GLY A 295 -7.40 -26.89 6.44
N TYR A 296 -8.15 -25.78 6.42
CA TYR A 296 -7.62 -24.46 6.14
C TYR A 296 -6.97 -23.86 7.38
N TRP A 297 -5.88 -23.13 7.17
CA TRP A 297 -5.21 -22.34 8.18
C TRP A 297 -5.72 -20.91 8.11
N HIS A 298 -6.07 -20.35 9.27
CA HIS A 298 -6.70 -19.04 9.39
C HIS A 298 -5.85 -18.11 10.23
N ILE A 299 -5.90 -16.83 9.89
CA ILE A 299 -5.46 -15.71 10.72
C ILE A 299 -6.63 -14.76 10.92
N ASP A 300 -6.85 -14.36 12.17
CA ASP A 300 -7.82 -13.34 12.55
C ASP A 300 -7.18 -12.17 13.30
N LEU A 301 -7.57 -10.97 12.92
CA LEU A 301 -7.33 -9.71 13.62
C LEU A 301 -8.67 -9.18 14.14
N ASN A 302 -8.91 -9.41 15.43
CA ASN A 302 -10.17 -9.08 16.11
C ASN A 302 -10.08 -7.78 16.92
N GLY A 303 -11.12 -6.95 16.84
CA GLY A 303 -11.29 -5.76 17.68
C GLY A 303 -10.80 -4.45 17.08
N TYR A 304 -11.24 -3.34 17.69
CA TYR A 304 -11.13 -1.98 17.15
C TYR A 304 -9.68 -1.54 16.94
N GLU A 305 -8.82 -1.78 17.93
CA GLU A 305 -7.40 -1.40 17.87
C GLU A 305 -6.68 -2.06 16.68
N ARG A 306 -7.00 -3.32 16.39
CA ARG A 306 -6.41 -4.03 15.25
C ARG A 306 -6.95 -3.51 13.92
N LEU A 307 -8.24 -3.21 13.82
CA LEU A 307 -8.82 -2.56 12.64
C LEU A 307 -8.17 -1.19 12.39
N GLU A 308 -8.01 -0.39 13.45
CA GLU A 308 -7.35 0.91 13.38
C GLU A 308 -5.92 0.77 12.86
N LYS A 309 -5.09 -0.06 13.51
CA LYS A 309 -3.70 -0.29 13.08
C LYS A 309 -3.60 -0.83 11.66
N TYR A 310 -4.45 -1.80 11.31
CA TYR A 310 -4.52 -2.34 9.95
C TYR A 310 -4.83 -1.24 8.94
N SER A 311 -5.84 -0.41 9.20
CA SER A 311 -6.23 0.69 8.31
C SER A 311 -5.14 1.75 8.13
N GLN A 312 -4.30 1.93 9.14
CA GLN A 312 -3.24 2.94 9.15
C GLN A 312 -1.96 2.47 8.48
N LEU A 313 -1.58 1.19 8.67
CA LEU A 313 -0.31 0.62 8.21
C LEU A 313 -0.44 -0.12 6.88
N ILE A 314 -1.52 -0.88 6.69
CA ILE A 314 -1.73 -1.73 5.52
C ILE A 314 -2.75 -1.07 4.59
N GLY A 315 -3.94 -0.77 5.12
CA GLY A 315 -5.06 -0.27 4.34
C GLY A 315 -5.67 -1.32 3.41
N TRP A 316 -6.50 -0.87 2.47
CA TRP A 316 -7.14 -1.72 1.47
C TRP A 316 -7.07 -1.02 0.12
N SER A 317 -6.75 -1.77 -0.91
CA SER A 317 -6.86 -1.36 -2.32
C SER A 317 -8.17 -1.86 -2.93
N ASN A 318 -8.76 -2.94 -2.40
CA ASN A 318 -10.03 -3.48 -2.88
C ASN A 318 -11.23 -2.62 -2.39
N PRO A 319 -12.00 -1.98 -3.30
CA PRO A 319 -13.15 -1.16 -2.94
C PRO A 319 -14.22 -1.89 -2.12
N LYS A 320 -14.34 -3.22 -2.27
CA LYS A 320 -15.26 -4.06 -1.50
C LYS A 320 -14.99 -3.95 0.01
N HIS A 321 -13.73 -4.03 0.42
CA HIS A 321 -13.35 -3.90 1.83
C HIS A 321 -13.49 -2.46 2.31
N LEU A 322 -13.07 -1.48 1.50
CA LEU A 322 -13.22 -0.06 1.80
C LEU A 322 -14.69 0.31 2.05
N LYS A 323 -15.61 -0.17 1.21
CA LYS A 323 -17.05 0.07 1.36
C LYS A 323 -17.57 -0.46 2.69
N LYS A 324 -17.26 -1.71 3.05
CA LYS A 324 -17.64 -2.31 4.33
C LYS A 324 -17.13 -1.48 5.52
N VAL A 325 -15.87 -1.04 5.48
CA VAL A 325 -15.29 -0.22 6.55
C VAL A 325 -15.97 1.14 6.62
N LYS A 326 -16.19 1.83 5.49
CA LYS A 326 -16.88 3.13 5.42
C LYS A 326 -18.31 3.05 5.99
N GLU A 327 -19.07 2.03 5.61
CA GLU A 327 -20.42 1.80 6.13
C GLU A 327 -20.43 1.58 7.64
N TRP A 328 -19.49 0.78 8.15
CA TRP A 328 -19.34 0.58 9.59
C TRP A 328 -18.94 1.88 10.31
N LYS A 329 -18.01 2.66 9.77
CA LYS A 329 -17.61 3.96 10.35
C LYS A 329 -18.77 4.94 10.42
N LYS A 330 -19.64 4.97 9.40
CA LYS A 330 -20.85 5.81 9.39
C LYS A 330 -21.82 5.39 10.49
N ARG A 331 -21.93 4.09 10.78
CA ARG A 331 -22.82 3.55 11.81
C ARG A 331 -22.27 3.74 13.23
N TYR A 332 -20.96 3.62 13.42
CA TYR A 332 -20.31 3.71 14.75
C TYR A 332 -19.19 4.76 14.80
N PRO A 333 -19.49 6.06 14.60
CA PRO A 333 -18.46 7.10 14.50
C PRO A 333 -17.58 7.21 15.75
N LYS A 334 -18.13 6.95 16.94
CA LYS A 334 -17.37 6.97 18.21
C LYS A 334 -16.32 5.86 18.29
N LEU A 335 -16.61 4.68 17.72
CA LEU A 335 -15.68 3.54 17.68
C LEU A 335 -14.67 3.65 16.52
N ALA A 336 -14.96 4.50 15.55
CA ALA A 336 -14.22 4.65 14.31
C ALA A 336 -13.20 5.81 14.29
N LYS A 337 -13.02 6.51 15.41
CA LYS A 337 -12.34 7.82 15.49
C LYS A 337 -11.00 7.88 14.74
N ASN A 338 -10.23 6.80 14.78
CA ASN A 338 -8.89 6.74 14.19
C ASN A 338 -8.75 5.73 13.03
N VAL A 339 -9.83 5.04 12.66
CA VAL A 339 -9.83 4.07 11.56
C VAL A 339 -9.80 4.84 10.24
N LYS A 340 -8.81 4.61 9.38
CA LYS A 340 -8.77 5.18 8.02
C LYS A 340 -9.65 4.35 7.08
N ALA A 341 -10.31 4.98 6.11
CA ALA A 341 -11.16 4.31 5.13
C ALA A 341 -11.27 5.11 3.84
#